data_AF-A0A9J6FAB0-F1
#
_entry.id   AF-A0A9J6FAB0-F1
#
_cell.length_a   1.000
_cell.length_b   1.000
_cell.length_c   1.000
_cell.angle_alpha   90.00
_cell.angle_beta   90.00
_cell.angle_gamma   90.00
#
_symmetry.space_group_name_H-M   'P 1'
#
loop_
_entity.id
_entity.type
_entity.pdbx_description
1 polymer ?
#
loop_
_entity_poly.entity_id
_entity_poly.type
_entity_poly.pdbx_seq_one_letter_code
_entity_poly.pdbx_strand_id
1 'polypeptide(L)'
;MFVPLMATGVVYGYVFGTYLITIVDHAEGVAHASNDDGAILISAMAFGDFLSRIGTGYITDRHCISREWMLIINFTLQGVCYLLLAHLHTVASMAVVALVFGLNNGGTIASMPVLLADHLGDDHLPLTFGMHRLSMGVASLSRPLLIGYFKDKHDSYNGLFYLVAAACVLVAILWCIIVMADSIKGLILGRPIHADALAIPA
;
A
#
# COMPACT_ATOMS: atom_id res chain seq x y z
N MET A 1 -14.97 -6.39 10.11
CA MET A 1 -14.14 -6.29 8.90
C MET A 1 -14.32 -5.02 8.08
N PHE A 2 -15.55 -4.53 7.84
CA PHE A 2 -15.78 -3.43 6.90
C PHE A 2 -14.94 -2.17 7.17
N VAL A 3 -14.95 -1.64 8.39
CA VAL A 3 -14.23 -0.40 8.74
C VAL A 3 -12.71 -0.49 8.55
N PRO A 4 -12.00 -1.53 9.05
CA PRO A 4 -10.57 -1.70 8.77
C PRO A 4 -10.22 -1.77 7.28
N LEU A 5 -11.04 -2.43 6.47
CA LEU A 5 -10.83 -2.52 5.01
C LEU A 5 -10.98 -1.15 4.34
N MET A 6 -11.96 -0.34 4.74
CA MET A 6 -12.13 1.03 4.24
C MET A 6 -10.96 1.93 4.66
N ALA A 7 -10.54 1.87 5.93
CA ALA A 7 -9.42 2.66 6.44
C ALA A 7 -8.11 2.32 5.71
N THR A 8 -7.86 1.03 5.46
CA THR A 8 -6.71 0.56 4.70
C THR A 8 -6.71 1.10 3.28
N GLY A 9 -7.88 1.12 2.62
CA GLY A 9 -8.04 1.73 1.30
C GLY A 9 -7.68 3.22 1.29
N VAL A 10 -8.22 3.97 2.26
CA VAL A 10 -7.94 5.40 2.39
C VAL A 10 -6.44 5.66 2.53
N VAL A 11 -5.77 4.94 3.45
CA VAL A 11 -4.32 5.09 3.64
C VAL A 11 -3.56 4.70 2.39
N TYR A 12 -3.90 3.59 1.75
CA TYR A 12 -3.31 3.17 0.49
C TYR A 12 -3.44 4.24 -0.61
N GLY A 13 -4.63 4.81 -0.77
CA GLY A 13 -4.88 5.89 -1.72
C GLY A 13 -4.04 7.12 -1.42
N TYR A 14 -3.87 7.46 -0.14
CA TYR A 14 -2.97 8.53 0.30
C TYR A 14 -1.52 8.23 -0.04
N VAL A 15 -1.03 7.04 0.28
CA VAL A 15 0.34 6.59 0.03
C VAL A 15 0.65 6.66 -1.46
N PHE A 16 -0.15 6.01 -2.31
CA PHE A 16 0.10 5.97 -3.75
C PHE A 16 -0.02 7.36 -4.39
N GLY A 17 -1.09 8.09 -4.05
CA GLY A 17 -1.34 9.41 -4.64
C GLY A 17 -0.35 10.47 -4.17
N THR A 18 0.14 10.40 -2.93
CA THR A 18 1.15 11.34 -2.44
C THR A 18 2.48 11.09 -3.14
N TYR A 19 2.87 9.82 -3.30
CA TYR A 19 4.10 9.44 -3.98
C TYR A 19 4.17 10.04 -5.39
N LEU A 20 3.11 9.87 -6.19
CA LEU A 20 3.07 10.37 -7.57
C LEU A 20 3.20 11.89 -7.67
N ILE A 21 2.66 12.63 -6.70
CA ILE A 21 2.69 14.10 -6.72
C ILE A 21 4.03 14.62 -6.22
N THR A 22 4.62 14.01 -5.20
CA THR A 22 5.77 14.59 -4.49
C THR A 22 7.12 14.09 -4.96
N ILE A 23 7.20 12.94 -5.63
CA ILE A 23 8.50 12.32 -5.96
C ILE A 23 9.35 13.18 -6.90
N VAL A 24 8.73 13.80 -7.92
CA VAL A 24 9.45 14.66 -8.88
C VAL A 24 9.89 15.95 -8.20
N ASP A 25 8.96 16.65 -7.54
CA ASP A 25 9.26 17.87 -6.78
C ASP A 25 10.35 17.65 -5.72
N HIS A 26 10.33 16.51 -5.03
CA HIS A 26 11.35 16.17 -4.03
C HIS A 26 12.71 15.89 -4.67
N ALA A 27 12.74 15.20 -5.82
CA ALA A 27 13.97 14.96 -6.56
C ALA A 27 14.57 16.27 -7.11
N GLU A 28 13.74 17.19 -7.59
CA GLU A 28 14.17 18.52 -8.02
C GLU A 28 14.77 19.32 -6.87
N GLY A 29 14.08 19.36 -5.72
CA GLY A 29 14.50 20.14 -4.56
C GLY A 29 15.78 19.63 -3.89
N VAL A 30 16.01 18.31 -3.89
CA VAL A 30 17.13 17.70 -3.16
C VAL A 30 18.32 17.35 -4.04
N ALA A 31 18.07 16.85 -5.26
CA ALA A 31 19.13 16.34 -6.14
C ALA A 31 19.37 17.23 -7.37
N HIS A 32 18.70 18.38 -7.48
CA HIS A 32 18.67 19.22 -8.68
C HIS A 32 18.34 18.41 -9.94
N ALA A 33 17.43 17.45 -9.78
CA ALA A 33 17.00 16.54 -10.84
C ALA A 33 16.40 17.32 -12.00
N SER A 34 16.67 16.86 -13.22
CA SER A 34 16.03 17.40 -14.43
C SER A 34 14.64 16.78 -14.64
N ASN A 35 13.84 17.36 -15.55
CA ASN A 35 12.55 16.76 -15.94
C ASN A 35 12.70 15.31 -16.43
N ASP A 36 13.82 15.00 -17.11
CA ASP A 36 14.11 13.66 -17.60
C ASP A 36 14.34 12.68 -16.44
N ASP A 37 15.02 13.12 -15.38
CA ASP A 37 15.22 12.32 -14.17
C ASP A 37 13.89 12.04 -13.44
N GLY A 38 13.01 13.04 -13.37
CA GLY A 38 11.66 12.87 -12.83
C GLY A 38 10.85 11.81 -13.61
N ALA A 39 10.95 11.83 -14.94
CA ALA A 39 10.32 10.83 -15.79
C ALA A 39 10.90 9.41 -15.54
N ILE A 40 12.21 9.30 -15.29
CA ILE A 40 12.85 8.02 -14.93
C ILE A 40 12.28 7.49 -13.61
N LEU A 41 12.10 8.32 -12.59
CA LEU A 41 11.57 7.88 -11.29
C LEU A 41 10.14 7.33 -11.41
N ILE A 42 9.27 8.02 -12.16
CA ILE A 42 7.89 7.57 -12.39
C ILE A 42 7.89 6.29 -13.23
N SER A 43 8.72 6.22 -14.28
CA SER A 43 8.83 5.04 -15.14
C SER A 43 9.34 3.82 -14.38
N ALA A 44 10.32 4.02 -13.51
CA ALA A 44 10.87 2.98 -12.64
C ALA A 44 9.79 2.43 -11.68
N MET A 45 9.03 3.32 -11.05
CA MET A 45 7.89 2.92 -10.23
C MET A 45 6.82 2.16 -11.02
N ALA A 46 6.45 2.64 -12.21
CA ALA A 46 5.47 1.97 -13.07
C ALA A 46 5.94 0.58 -13.53
N PHE A 47 7.23 0.44 -13.85
CA PHE A 47 7.82 -0.85 -14.19
C PHE A 47 7.79 -1.81 -12.99
N GLY A 48 8.09 -1.33 -11.79
CA GLY A 48 7.93 -2.09 -10.56
C GLY A 48 6.49 -2.55 -10.34
N ASP A 49 5.50 -1.67 -10.54
CA ASP A 49 4.07 -2.00 -10.40
C ASP A 49 3.64 -3.08 -11.41
N PHE A 50 4.13 -2.99 -12.64
CA PHE A 50 3.89 -4.00 -13.66
C PHE A 50 4.44 -5.38 -13.26
N LEU A 51 5.69 -5.44 -12.80
CA LEU A 51 6.29 -6.68 -12.28
C LEU A 51 5.55 -7.21 -11.06
N SER A 52 5.13 -6.32 -10.17
CA SER A 52 4.38 -6.66 -8.96
C SER A 52 3.13 -7.44 -9.32
N ARG A 53 2.32 -6.96 -10.27
CA ARG A 53 1.06 -7.60 -10.67
C ARG A 53 1.27 -9.02 -11.17
N ILE A 54 2.29 -9.24 -11.99
CA ILE A 54 2.66 -10.57 -12.48
C ILE A 54 3.09 -11.46 -11.31
N GLY A 55 3.96 -10.94 -10.44
CA GLY A 55 4.49 -11.67 -9.28
C GLY A 55 3.41 -12.02 -8.26
N THR A 56 2.53 -11.08 -7.93
CA THR A 56 1.46 -11.28 -6.94
C THR A 56 0.36 -12.20 -7.44
N GLY A 57 0.10 -12.23 -8.75
CA GLY A 57 -0.76 -13.27 -9.33
C GLY A 57 -0.20 -14.66 -9.05
N TYR A 58 1.08 -14.87 -9.36
CA TYR A 58 1.74 -16.15 -9.11
C TYR A 58 1.83 -16.53 -7.62
N ILE A 59 2.10 -15.56 -6.73
CA ILE A 59 2.17 -15.80 -5.28
C ILE A 59 0.78 -16.14 -4.70
N THR A 60 -0.27 -15.48 -5.18
CA THR A 60 -1.64 -15.70 -4.70
C THR A 60 -2.15 -17.07 -5.14
N ASP A 61 -1.86 -17.48 -6.37
CA ASP A 61 -2.25 -18.79 -6.91
C ASP A 61 -1.59 -19.97 -6.18
N ARG A 62 -0.42 -19.75 -5.61
CA ARG A 62 0.31 -20.77 -4.84
C ARG A 62 -0.12 -20.87 -3.37
N HIS A 63 -1.06 -20.03 -2.91
CA HIS A 63 -1.49 -19.94 -1.50
C HIS A 63 -0.33 -19.85 -0.49
N CYS A 64 0.85 -19.35 -0.90
CA CYS A 64 2.05 -19.39 -0.04
C CYS A 64 1.96 -18.47 1.18
N ILE A 65 1.16 -17.39 1.11
CA ILE A 65 1.04 -16.36 2.15
C ILE A 65 -0.43 -15.96 2.27
N SER A 66 -0.96 -15.87 3.51
CA SER A 66 -2.30 -15.34 3.73
C SER A 66 -2.37 -13.87 3.31
N ARG A 67 -3.48 -13.44 2.72
CA ARG A 67 -3.65 -12.10 2.16
C ARG A 67 -3.38 -10.99 3.18
N GLU A 68 -3.74 -11.22 4.43
CA GLU A 68 -3.55 -10.28 5.55
C GLU A 68 -2.07 -10.07 5.86
N TRP A 69 -1.28 -11.16 5.89
CA TRP A 69 0.18 -11.08 6.02
C TRP A 69 0.81 -10.37 4.84
N MET A 70 0.27 -10.57 3.64
CA MET A 70 0.74 -9.85 2.45
C MET A 70 0.47 -8.34 2.58
N LEU A 71 -0.68 -7.92 3.12
CA LEU A 71 -0.91 -6.50 3.42
C LEU A 71 0.08 -5.95 4.45
N ILE A 72 0.33 -6.67 5.54
CA ILE A 72 1.29 -6.24 6.58
C ILE A 72 2.68 -6.00 5.97
N ILE A 73 3.17 -6.94 5.17
CA ILE A 73 4.47 -6.83 4.50
C ILE A 73 4.47 -5.63 3.54
N ASN A 74 3.43 -5.48 2.73
CA ASN A 74 3.32 -4.39 1.77
C ASN A 74 3.28 -3.02 2.46
N PHE A 75 2.44 -2.80 3.47
CA PHE A 75 2.40 -1.52 4.18
C PHE A 75 3.69 -1.23 4.95
N THR A 76 4.31 -2.24 5.56
CA THR A 76 5.59 -2.07 6.24
C THR A 76 6.67 -1.62 5.26
N LEU A 77 6.78 -2.29 4.12
CA LEU A 77 7.78 -1.97 3.10
C LEU A 77 7.50 -0.62 2.42
N GLN A 78 6.24 -0.23 2.21
CA GLN A 78 5.88 1.13 1.75
C GLN A 78 6.29 2.20 2.77
N GLY A 79 6.07 1.96 4.06
CA GLY A 79 6.52 2.85 5.13
C GLY A 79 8.04 3.02 5.15
N VAL A 80 8.79 1.92 5.00
CA VAL A 80 10.26 1.96 4.89
C VAL A 80 10.71 2.73 3.66
N CYS A 81 10.05 2.57 2.51
CA CYS A 81 10.37 3.33 1.30
C CYS A 81 10.22 4.85 1.54
N TYR A 82 9.16 5.28 2.22
CA TYR A 82 8.97 6.69 2.57
C TYR A 82 10.02 7.22 3.55
N LEU A 83 10.42 6.42 4.53
CA LEU A 83 11.51 6.78 5.44
C LEU A 83 12.84 6.92 4.68
N LEU A 84 13.12 6.02 3.74
CA LEU A 84 14.31 6.11 2.89
C LEU A 84 14.27 7.35 2.00
N LEU A 85 13.14 7.67 1.36
CA LEU A 85 13.00 8.87 0.53
C LEU A 85 13.31 10.17 1.29
N ALA A 86 13.00 10.24 2.59
CA ALA A 86 13.33 11.40 3.42
C ALA A 86 14.84 11.57 3.70
N HIS A 87 15.65 10.52 3.51
CA HIS A 87 17.10 10.51 3.79
C HIS A 87 17.96 10.43 2.52
N LEU A 88 17.37 10.09 1.37
CA LEU A 88 18.09 9.94 0.12
C LEU A 88 18.21 11.28 -0.61
N HIS A 89 19.41 11.55 -1.11
CA HIS A 89 19.75 12.82 -1.79
C HIS A 89 20.21 12.64 -3.24
N THR A 90 20.13 11.42 -3.79
CA THR A 90 20.61 11.12 -5.15
C THR A 90 19.52 10.47 -6.00
N VAL A 91 19.40 10.89 -7.27
CA VAL A 91 18.39 10.38 -8.22
C VAL A 91 18.47 8.85 -8.36
N ALA A 92 19.69 8.30 -8.46
CA ALA A 92 19.88 6.86 -8.62
C ALA A 92 19.33 6.05 -7.43
N SER A 93 19.53 6.52 -6.20
CA SER A 93 19.00 5.85 -5.01
C SER A 93 17.48 5.98 -4.91
N MET A 94 16.94 7.14 -5.26
CA MET A 94 15.50 7.36 -5.37
C MET A 94 14.86 6.45 -6.42
N ALA A 95 15.53 6.20 -7.55
CA ALA A 95 15.03 5.29 -8.60
C ALA A 95 14.96 3.83 -8.12
N VAL A 96 15.93 3.38 -7.33
CA VAL A 96 15.89 2.05 -6.71
C VAL A 96 14.73 1.95 -5.73
N VAL A 97 14.53 2.96 -4.87
CA VAL A 97 13.39 2.99 -3.95
C VAL A 97 12.06 3.08 -4.71
N ALA A 98 12.01 3.80 -5.83
CA ALA A 98 10.84 3.87 -6.71
C ALA A 98 10.45 2.50 -7.27
N LEU A 99 11.43 1.71 -7.72
CA LEU A 99 11.21 0.33 -8.17
C LEU A 99 10.65 -0.52 -7.04
N VAL A 100 11.24 -0.47 -5.85
CA VAL A 100 10.78 -1.25 -4.69
C VAL A 100 9.37 -0.84 -4.26
N PHE A 101 9.06 0.46 -4.28
CA PHE A 101 7.73 0.98 -3.99
C PHE A 101 6.71 0.47 -5.01
N GLY A 102 7.03 0.51 -6.30
CA GLY A 102 6.20 -0.06 -7.37
C GLY A 102 5.99 -1.56 -7.21
N LEU A 103 7.06 -2.32 -6.94
CA LEU A 103 7.03 -3.78 -6.76
C LEU A 103 6.09 -4.24 -5.64
N ASN A 104 5.82 -3.38 -4.67
CA ASN A 104 4.93 -3.63 -3.55
C ASN A 104 3.49 -3.18 -3.84
N ASN A 105 3.35 -2.07 -4.58
CA ASN A 105 2.07 -1.45 -4.86
C ASN A 105 1.07 -2.40 -5.57
N GLY A 106 1.53 -3.14 -6.59
CA GLY A 106 0.66 -4.01 -7.38
C GLY A 106 0.01 -5.13 -6.57
N GLY A 107 0.75 -5.69 -5.60
CA GLY A 107 0.22 -6.72 -4.69
C GLY A 107 -0.89 -6.22 -3.79
N THR A 108 -0.80 -4.97 -3.34
CA THR A 108 -1.85 -4.35 -2.52
C THR A 108 -3.12 -4.17 -3.34
N ILE A 109 -3.02 -3.70 -4.60
CA ILE A 109 -4.17 -3.52 -5.49
C ILE A 109 -4.85 -4.87 -5.78
N ALA A 110 -4.08 -5.91 -6.08
CA ALA A 110 -4.61 -7.23 -6.39
C ALA A 110 -5.29 -7.90 -5.17
N SER A 111 -4.79 -7.62 -3.96
CA SER A 111 -5.32 -8.23 -2.73
C SER A 111 -6.64 -7.64 -2.26
N MET A 112 -6.84 -6.34 -2.45
CA MET A 112 -8.00 -5.63 -1.90
C MET A 112 -9.36 -6.20 -2.32
N PRO A 113 -9.68 -6.41 -3.61
CA PRO A 113 -10.98 -6.95 -3.98
C PRO A 113 -11.20 -8.35 -3.42
N VAL A 114 -10.14 -9.17 -3.33
CA VAL A 114 -10.30 -10.52 -2.81
C VAL A 114 -10.44 -10.57 -1.29
N LEU A 115 -9.76 -9.68 -0.57
CA LEU A 115 -9.99 -9.48 0.86
C LEU A 115 -11.40 -8.96 1.16
N LEU A 116 -11.97 -8.13 0.28
CA LEU A 116 -13.36 -7.68 0.42
C LEU A 116 -14.33 -8.85 0.19
N ALA A 117 -14.08 -9.66 -0.84
CA ALA A 117 -14.83 -10.89 -1.13
C ALA A 117 -14.81 -11.88 0.05
N ASP A 118 -13.62 -12.26 0.52
CA ASP A 118 -13.43 -13.25 1.59
C ASP A 118 -14.14 -12.85 2.89
N HIS A 119 -14.22 -11.55 3.19
CA HIS A 119 -14.71 -11.04 4.47
C HIS A 119 -16.14 -10.50 4.46
N LEU A 120 -16.64 -10.04 3.32
CA LEU A 120 -17.96 -9.39 3.20
C LEU A 120 -18.90 -10.15 2.23
N GLY A 121 -18.40 -11.20 1.60
CA GLY A 121 -19.13 -12.03 0.65
C GLY A 121 -19.02 -11.53 -0.79
N ASP A 122 -19.00 -12.47 -1.73
CA ASP A 122 -18.90 -12.20 -3.16
C ASP A 122 -20.14 -11.49 -3.74
N ASP A 123 -21.32 -11.77 -3.18
CA ASP A 123 -22.61 -11.26 -3.66
C ASP A 123 -22.72 -9.72 -3.64
N HIS A 124 -21.99 -9.08 -2.72
CA HIS A 124 -21.97 -7.63 -2.56
C HIS A 124 -20.60 -7.00 -2.89
N LEU A 125 -19.72 -7.74 -3.56
CA LEU A 125 -18.37 -7.27 -3.88
C LEU A 125 -18.37 -5.97 -4.70
N PRO A 126 -19.18 -5.81 -5.77
CA PRO A 126 -19.19 -4.56 -6.56
C PRO A 126 -19.61 -3.34 -5.74
N LEU A 127 -20.61 -3.50 -4.87
CA LEU A 127 -21.10 -2.43 -3.99
C LEU A 127 -20.03 -2.05 -2.97
N THR A 128 -19.48 -3.04 -2.28
CA THR A 128 -18.49 -2.87 -1.21
C THR A 128 -17.18 -2.30 -1.74
N PHE A 129 -16.71 -2.79 -2.90
CA PHE A 129 -15.56 -2.25 -3.60
C PHE A 129 -15.82 -0.83 -4.12
N GLY A 130 -17.03 -0.54 -4.60
CA GLY A 130 -17.45 0.82 -4.95
C GLY A 130 -17.38 1.78 -3.76
N MET A 131 -17.91 1.39 -2.60
CA MET A 131 -17.82 2.18 -1.36
C MET A 131 -16.37 2.38 -0.89
N HIS A 132 -15.53 1.35 -1.01
CA HIS A 132 -14.09 1.44 -0.75
C HIS A 132 -13.43 2.49 -1.63
N ARG A 133 -13.65 2.41 -2.94
CA ARG A 133 -13.12 3.36 -3.93
C ARG A 133 -13.65 4.78 -3.73
N LEU A 134 -14.92 4.93 -3.35
CA LEU A 134 -15.53 6.23 -3.04
C LEU A 134 -14.88 6.84 -1.79
N SER A 135 -14.69 6.05 -0.74
CA SER A 135 -14.01 6.50 0.49
C SER A 135 -12.58 6.97 0.19
N MET A 136 -11.84 6.24 -0.66
CA MET A 136 -10.53 6.67 -1.16
C MET A 136 -10.60 7.99 -1.93
N GLY A 137 -11.59 8.14 -2.80
CA GLY A 137 -11.82 9.34 -3.61
C GLY A 137 -12.11 10.57 -2.75
N VAL A 138 -13.04 10.48 -1.81
CA VAL A 138 -13.36 11.57 -0.89
C VAL A 138 -12.13 11.96 -0.08
N ALA A 139 -11.41 10.97 0.46
CA ALA A 139 -10.22 11.22 1.25
C ALA A 139 -9.11 11.89 0.39
N SER A 140 -9.03 11.60 -0.91
CA SER A 140 -8.02 12.20 -1.80
C SER A 140 -8.12 13.72 -1.95
N LEU A 141 -9.30 14.31 -1.69
CA LEU A 141 -9.51 15.75 -1.82
C LEU A 141 -8.69 16.58 -0.82
N SER A 142 -8.43 16.05 0.38
CA SER A 142 -7.61 16.75 1.38
C SER A 142 -6.11 16.53 1.18
N ARG A 143 -5.68 15.63 0.29
CA ARG A 143 -4.27 15.37 0.00
C ARG A 143 -3.51 16.59 -0.56
N PRO A 144 -3.97 17.30 -1.62
CA PRO A 144 -3.25 18.46 -2.14
C PRO A 144 -3.13 19.59 -1.10
N LEU A 145 -4.12 19.77 -0.22
CA LEU A 145 -4.04 20.72 0.89
C LEU A 145 -2.92 20.35 1.87
N LEU A 146 -2.78 19.06 2.17
CA LEU A 146 -1.70 18.57 3.04
C LEU A 146 -0.33 18.76 2.37
N ILE A 147 -0.20 18.40 1.09
CA ILE A 147 1.04 18.56 0.32
C ILE A 147 1.43 20.04 0.24
N GLY A 148 0.49 20.93 -0.08
CA GLY A 148 0.71 22.37 -0.13
C GLY A 148 1.14 22.94 1.21
N TYR A 149 0.52 22.51 2.32
CA TYR A 149 0.91 22.96 3.65
C TYR A 149 2.37 22.65 3.98
N PHE A 150 2.85 21.44 3.66
CA PHE A 150 4.24 21.06 3.91
C PHE A 150 5.21 21.76 2.94
N LYS A 151 4.82 21.95 1.69
CA LYS A 151 5.61 22.69 0.69
C LYS A 151 5.78 24.15 1.12
N ASP A 152 4.69 24.83 1.46
CA ASP A 152 4.67 26.27 1.71
C ASP A 152 5.33 26.69 3.04
N LYS A 153 5.22 25.85 4.10
CA LYS A 153 5.75 26.21 5.43
C LYS A 153 7.15 25.70 5.72
N HIS A 154 7.52 24.55 5.18
CA HIS A 154 8.76 23.87 5.55
C HIS A 154 9.78 23.80 4.40
N ASP A 155 9.38 24.19 3.18
CA ASP A 155 10.18 24.06 1.95
C ASP A 155 10.78 22.65 1.77
N SER A 156 10.13 21.65 2.39
CA SER A 156 10.64 20.29 2.52
C SER A 156 9.50 19.29 2.69
N TYR A 157 9.59 18.20 1.94
CA TYR A 157 8.63 17.09 2.00
C TYR A 157 8.93 16.06 3.09
N ASN A 158 10.04 16.21 3.82
CA ASN A 158 10.45 15.24 4.84
C ASN A 158 9.38 15.03 5.91
N GLY A 159 8.74 16.11 6.38
CA GLY A 159 7.65 16.03 7.36
C GLY A 159 6.43 15.25 6.83
N LEU A 160 6.10 15.42 5.56
CA LEU A 160 5.03 14.68 4.90
C LEU A 160 5.37 13.20 4.76
N PHE A 161 6.61 12.86 4.39
CA PHE A 161 7.07 11.48 4.28
C PHE A 161 7.04 10.76 5.62
N TYR A 162 7.45 11.42 6.71
CA TYR A 162 7.32 10.85 8.06
C TYR A 162 5.86 10.61 8.45
N LEU A 163 4.96 11.54 8.13
CA LEU A 163 3.54 11.41 8.41
C LEU A 163 2.92 10.23 7.64
N VAL A 164 3.24 10.09 6.35
CA VAL A 164 2.77 8.97 5.52
C VAL A 164 3.37 7.64 5.99
N ALA A 165 4.67 7.61 6.33
CA ALA A 165 5.31 6.43 6.89
C ALA A 165 4.66 6.00 8.22
N ALA A 166 4.35 6.95 9.10
CA ALA A 166 3.63 6.67 10.35
C ALA A 166 2.23 6.09 10.07
N ALA A 167 1.49 6.63 9.10
CA ALA A 167 0.19 6.09 8.70
C ALA A 167 0.30 4.64 8.17
N CYS A 168 1.33 4.33 7.37
CA CYS A 168 1.61 2.96 6.92
C CYS A 168 1.86 2.00 8.08
N VAL A 169 2.68 2.42 9.06
CA VAL A 169 2.99 1.61 10.24
C VAL A 169 1.75 1.38 11.10
N LEU A 170 0.89 2.40 11.28
CA LEU A 170 -0.37 2.24 12.00
C LEU A 170 -1.31 1.22 11.33
N VAL A 171 -1.38 1.21 10.00
CA VAL A 171 -2.13 0.21 9.25
C VAL A 171 -1.52 -1.18 9.41
N ALA A 172 -0.20 -1.31 9.31
CA ALA A 172 0.48 -2.58 9.53
C ALA A 172 0.22 -3.14 10.95
N ILE A 173 0.26 -2.29 11.97
CA ILE A 173 -0.07 -2.65 13.36
C ILE A 173 -1.53 -3.07 13.47
N LEU A 174 -2.47 -2.34 12.87
CA LEU A 174 -3.88 -2.67 12.86
C LEU A 174 -4.12 -4.08 12.29
N TRP A 175 -3.49 -4.40 11.16
CA TRP A 175 -3.60 -5.74 10.55
C TRP A 175 -2.91 -6.82 11.38
N CYS A 176 -1.75 -6.55 11.97
CA CYS A 176 -1.13 -7.48 12.92
C CYS A 176 -2.08 -7.83 14.08
N ILE A 177 -2.77 -6.83 14.65
CA ILE A 177 -3.74 -7.05 15.74
C ILE A 177 -4.91 -7.91 15.25
N ILE A 178 -5.43 -7.65 14.05
CA ILE A 178 -6.54 -8.43 13.47
C ILE A 178 -6.12 -9.89 13.28
N VAL A 179 -4.97 -10.13 12.64
CA VAL A 179 -4.44 -11.49 12.40
C VAL A 179 -4.20 -12.24 13.71
N MET A 180 -3.64 -11.57 14.72
CA MET A 180 -3.44 -12.16 16.04
C MET A 180 -4.77 -12.47 16.74
N ALA A 181 -5.74 -11.57 16.67
CA ALA A 181 -7.05 -11.77 17.28
C ALA A 181 -7.80 -12.94 16.64
N ASP A 182 -7.72 -13.10 15.32
CA ASP A 182 -8.38 -14.19 14.62
C ASP A 182 -7.65 -15.53 14.83
N SER A 183 -6.31 -15.51 14.95
CA SER A 183 -5.52 -16.68 15.38
C SER A 183 -5.92 -17.16 16.79
N ILE A 184 -6.12 -16.24 17.73
CA ILE A 184 -6.53 -16.55 19.11
C ILE A 184 -7.97 -17.11 19.14
N LYS A 185 -8.90 -16.51 18.39
CA LYS A 185 -10.27 -17.04 18.26
C LYS A 185 -10.28 -18.44 17.66
N GLY A 186 -9.45 -18.71 16.65
CA GLY A 186 -9.29 -20.04 16.06
C GLY A 186 -8.85 -21.09 17.08
N LEU A 187 -7.90 -20.73 17.95
CA LEU A 187 -7.43 -21.59 19.04
C LEU A 187 -8.51 -21.83 20.11
N ILE A 188 -9.27 -20.79 20.49
CA ILE A 188 -10.32 -20.89 21.53
C ILE A 188 -11.53 -21.69 21.03
N LEU A 189 -11.90 -21.54 19.76
CA LEU A 189 -13.09 -22.19 19.17
C LEU A 189 -12.80 -23.61 18.64
N GLY A 190 -11.57 -24.11 18.75
CA GLY A 190 -11.19 -25.46 18.30
C GLY A 190 -11.41 -25.70 16.80
N ARG A 191 -11.47 -24.63 15.99
CA ARG A 191 -11.62 -24.75 14.54
C ARG A 191 -10.29 -25.24 13.93
N PRO A 192 -10.26 -26.38 13.24
CA PRO A 192 -9.03 -26.86 12.61
C PRO A 192 -8.60 -25.86 11.53
N ILE A 193 -7.36 -25.39 11.65
CA ILE A 193 -6.74 -24.33 10.82
C ILE A 193 -6.56 -24.76 9.34
N HIS A 194 -6.92 -26.00 8.96
CA HIS A 194 -6.63 -26.62 7.65
C HIS A 194 -7.80 -27.34 6.96
N ALA A 195 -9.07 -27.12 7.35
CA ALA A 195 -10.18 -27.82 6.70
C ALA A 195 -10.47 -27.34 5.25
N ASP A 196 -10.08 -26.12 4.89
CA ASP A 196 -10.37 -25.58 3.55
C ASP A 196 -9.30 -25.92 2.49
N ALA A 197 -8.18 -26.54 2.89
CA ALA A 197 -7.09 -26.92 1.97
C ALA A 197 -7.27 -28.30 1.31
N LEU A 198 -8.31 -29.07 1.67
CA LEU A 198 -8.58 -30.42 1.14
C LEU A 198 -9.82 -30.52 0.26
N ALA A 199 -10.50 -29.41 -0.03
CA ALA A 199 -11.53 -29.38 -1.07
C ALA A 199 -10.90 -29.23 -2.46
N ILE A 200 -10.21 -30.28 -2.92
CA ILE A 200 -9.88 -30.44 -4.35
C ILE A 200 -11.21 -30.76 -5.04
N PRO A 201 -11.73 -29.92 -5.96
CA PRO A 201 -12.86 -30.31 -6.77
C PRO A 201 -12.45 -31.50 -7.65
N ALA A 202 -13.19 -32.60 -7.51
CA ALA A 202 -13.09 -33.78 -8.36
C ALA A 202 -13.59 -33.50 -9.79
#